data_AF-A0AAE1FJJ5-F1
#
_entry.id   AF-A0AAE1FJJ5-F1
#
_cell.length_a   1.000
_cell.length_b   1.000
_cell.length_c   1.000
_cell.angle_alpha   90.00
_cell.angle_beta   90.00
_cell.angle_gamma   90.00
#
_symmetry.space_group_name_H-M   'P 1'
#
loop_
_entity.id
_entity.type
_entity.pdbx_description
1 polymer ?
#
loop_
_entity_poly.entity_id
_entity_poly.type
_entity_poly.pdbx_seq_one_letter_code
_entity_poly.pdbx_strand_id
1 'polypeptide(L)'
;MSDLYDGRKCCQCTKEEHKCVNCRCARQNRKCINCRKGDGCQNPLGRDQGGEREEEEQEDSQESQGESQHDRRQDEVRVPDTPPQPPQRNPPPPQPPQLDPNVVENERDIFTWKGLTAEAIMRWVSNTYLEIVGWSAHNLFEPPKCAATTKIAKEMVILLIQYIQDTPFAPHALKIFFMLPKLFFQRTYNRTKTSENVKAVTRRVDLWLTNKLDELLEEARAIQKRLTRLPLNQKNENKARNFADRMRQGKVASALRAVNEEETGGVLPLTRDTILQLKEKHPPPSEMGGP
;
A
#
# COMPACT_ATOMS: atom_id res chain seq x y z
N MET A 1 8.33 -25.16 -49.60
CA MET A 1 8.54 -23.96 -48.75
C MET A 1 7.55 -24.10 -47.59
N SER A 2 7.69 -24.99 -46.61
CA SER A 2 8.84 -25.55 -45.88
C SER A 2 9.64 -24.51 -45.11
N ASP A 3 8.98 -23.77 -44.20
CA ASP A 3 9.64 -23.09 -43.09
C ASP A 3 9.09 -23.61 -41.75
N LEU A 4 9.77 -24.64 -41.27
CA LEU A 4 10.24 -24.81 -39.89
C LEU A 4 9.32 -24.29 -38.79
N TYR A 5 8.39 -25.16 -38.34
CA TYR A 5 7.81 -25.12 -37.00
C TYR A 5 8.94 -25.30 -35.98
N ASP A 6 9.59 -24.20 -35.61
CA ASP A 6 10.41 -24.13 -34.42
C ASP A 6 9.48 -24.41 -33.23
N GLY A 7 9.60 -25.59 -32.63
CA GLY A 7 8.79 -26.08 -31.50
C GLY A 7 8.94 -25.25 -30.21
N ARG A 8 9.39 -24.00 -30.32
CA ARG A 8 9.53 -23.05 -29.24
C ARG A 8 8.18 -22.48 -28.85
N LYS A 9 7.78 -22.81 -27.62
CA LYS A 9 6.58 -22.30 -26.95
C LYS A 9 6.65 -20.79 -26.84
N CYS A 10 5.60 -20.07 -27.25
CA CYS A 10 5.54 -18.61 -27.15
C CYS A 10 5.61 -18.07 -25.71
N CYS A 11 5.26 -18.90 -24.71
CA CYS A 11 5.30 -18.56 -23.30
C CYS A 11 5.49 -19.82 -22.43
N GLN A 12 6.07 -19.65 -21.23
CA GLN A 12 6.32 -20.75 -20.27
C GLN A 12 5.25 -20.87 -19.18
N CYS A 13 4.00 -20.51 -19.45
CA CYS A 13 2.93 -20.61 -18.46
C CYS A 13 2.74 -22.07 -18.00
N THR A 14 2.98 -22.35 -16.71
CA THR A 14 2.80 -23.67 -16.08
C THR A 14 1.39 -23.84 -15.52
N LYS A 15 1.02 -25.08 -15.16
CA LYS A 15 -0.35 -25.43 -14.72
C LYS A 15 -0.74 -24.75 -13.40
N GLU A 16 0.20 -24.49 -12.49
CA GLU A 16 -0.15 -24.16 -11.11
C GLU A 16 -0.11 -22.67 -10.76
N GLU A 17 0.81 -21.87 -11.33
CA GLU A 17 1.00 -20.49 -10.86
C GLU A 17 0.84 -19.39 -11.94
N HIS A 18 1.10 -19.71 -13.21
CA HIS A 18 1.09 -18.70 -14.27
C HIS A 18 -0.18 -18.78 -15.14
N LYS A 19 -1.09 -17.83 -14.93
CA LYS A 19 -2.27 -17.61 -15.79
C LYS A 19 -1.85 -16.87 -17.07
N CYS A 20 -2.39 -17.28 -18.22
CA CYS A 20 -2.05 -16.67 -19.52
C CYS A 20 -2.44 -15.17 -19.63
N VAL A 21 -3.28 -14.66 -18.72
CA VAL A 21 -3.60 -13.23 -18.61
C VAL A 21 -2.37 -12.34 -18.33
N ASN A 22 -1.33 -12.89 -17.69
CA ASN A 22 -0.11 -12.14 -17.35
C ASN A 22 1.12 -12.64 -18.13
N CYS A 23 0.92 -13.43 -19.19
CA CYS A 23 2.04 -13.96 -19.96
C CYS A 23 2.68 -12.89 -20.86
N ARG A 24 3.89 -13.19 -21.36
CA ARG A 24 4.62 -12.32 -22.28
C ARG A 24 3.78 -11.94 -23.51
N CYS A 25 3.01 -12.87 -24.06
CA CYS A 25 2.16 -12.61 -25.23
C CYS A 25 1.04 -11.61 -24.91
N ALA A 26 0.35 -11.78 -23.77
CA ALA A 26 -0.71 -10.87 -23.33
C ALA A 26 -0.16 -9.47 -23.05
N ARG A 27 1.01 -9.35 -22.42
CA ARG A 27 1.69 -8.07 -22.18
C ARG A 27 2.12 -7.36 -23.46
N GLN A 28 2.38 -8.11 -24.52
CA GLN A 28 2.74 -7.58 -25.84
C GLN A 28 1.52 -7.43 -26.77
N ASN A 29 0.31 -7.59 -26.24
CA ASN A 29 -0.94 -7.52 -26.99
C ASN A 29 -0.99 -8.48 -28.21
N ARG A 30 -0.45 -9.70 -28.05
CA ARG A 30 -0.42 -10.74 -29.09
C ARG A 30 -1.11 -12.03 -28.64
N LYS A 31 -1.71 -12.75 -29.59
CA LYS A 31 -2.28 -14.09 -29.35
C LYS A 31 -1.18 -15.11 -29.02
N CYS A 32 -1.48 -16.06 -28.13
CA CYS A 32 -0.55 -17.14 -27.83
C CYS A 32 -0.58 -18.18 -28.94
N ILE A 33 0.55 -18.44 -29.58
CA ILE A 33 0.70 -19.48 -30.61
C ILE A 33 1.48 -20.63 -29.99
N ASN A 34 0.95 -21.86 -30.03
CA ASN A 34 1.55 -23.05 -29.39
C ASN A 34 1.79 -22.87 -27.87
N CYS A 35 0.79 -22.35 -27.16
CA CYS A 35 0.82 -22.24 -25.70
C CYS A 35 0.84 -23.63 -25.05
N ARG A 36 1.61 -23.81 -23.97
CA ARG A 36 1.61 -25.07 -23.19
C ARG A 36 0.24 -25.44 -22.63
N LYS A 37 -0.66 -24.47 -22.43
CA LYS A 37 -2.03 -24.73 -21.96
C LYS A 37 -2.99 -25.15 -23.09
N GLY A 38 -2.62 -25.04 -24.37
CA GLY A 38 -3.52 -25.35 -25.49
C GLY A 38 -4.87 -24.65 -25.32
N ASP A 39 -5.94 -25.45 -25.30
CA ASP A 39 -7.33 -25.01 -25.12
C ASP A 39 -7.62 -24.39 -23.74
N GLY A 40 -6.77 -24.65 -22.75
CA GLY A 40 -6.81 -24.02 -21.43
C GLY A 40 -6.16 -22.63 -21.37
N CYS A 41 -5.83 -22.04 -22.53
CA CYS A 41 -5.24 -20.72 -22.62
C CYS A 41 -6.25 -19.65 -22.19
N GLN A 42 -5.87 -18.83 -21.20
CA GLN A 42 -6.65 -17.69 -20.73
C GLN A 42 -6.13 -16.36 -21.29
N ASN A 43 -5.48 -16.38 -22.47
CA ASN A 43 -5.11 -15.13 -23.14
C ASN A 43 -6.42 -14.49 -23.66
N PRO A 44 -6.74 -13.24 -23.28
CA PRO A 44 -7.97 -12.57 -23.72
C PRO A 44 -8.07 -12.42 -25.24
N LEU A 45 -6.94 -12.42 -25.95
CA LEU A 45 -6.86 -12.34 -27.42
C LEU A 45 -6.93 -13.71 -28.11
N GLY A 46 -7.13 -14.80 -27.36
CA GLY A 46 -6.89 -16.17 -27.80
C GLY A 46 -8.14 -17.03 -28.00
N ARG A 47 -9.35 -16.46 -28.02
CA ARG A 47 -10.55 -17.20 -28.45
C ARG A 47 -11.01 -16.64 -29.78
N ASP A 48 -10.67 -17.33 -30.86
CA ASP A 48 -11.43 -17.22 -32.09
C ASP A 48 -12.82 -17.84 -31.79
N GLN A 49 -13.78 -17.01 -31.37
CA GLN A 49 -15.18 -17.31 -31.60
C GLN A 49 -15.46 -16.82 -33.02
N GLY A 50 -15.66 -17.76 -33.94
CA GLY A 50 -16.25 -17.43 -35.25
C GLY A 50 -17.58 -16.72 -35.02
N GLY A 51 -17.71 -15.53 -35.59
CA GLY A 51 -18.89 -14.68 -35.46
C GLY A 51 -18.58 -13.33 -36.07
N GLU A 52 -19.34 -12.99 -37.11
CA GLU A 52 -19.19 -11.83 -37.99
C GLU A 52 -19.10 -10.51 -37.20
N ARG A 53 -18.20 -9.63 -37.66
CA ARG A 53 -18.05 -8.28 -37.13
C ARG A 53 -18.74 -7.32 -38.10
N GLU A 54 -19.96 -6.93 -37.75
CA GLU A 54 -20.57 -5.71 -38.29
C GLU A 54 -19.76 -4.50 -37.80
N GLU A 55 -19.41 -3.65 -38.75
CA GLU A 55 -18.77 -2.36 -38.55
C GLU A 55 -19.84 -1.35 -38.11
N GLU A 56 -19.68 -0.74 -36.94
CA GLU A 56 -20.38 0.48 -36.58
C GLU A 56 -19.35 1.57 -36.30
N GLU A 57 -19.32 2.54 -37.20
CA GLU A 57 -18.63 3.83 -37.12
C GLU A 57 -19.26 4.71 -36.03
N GLN A 58 -18.43 5.37 -35.23
CA GLN A 58 -18.70 6.72 -34.71
C GLN A 58 -17.44 7.26 -34.03
N GLU A 59 -16.69 8.11 -34.71
CA GLU A 59 -15.89 9.14 -34.06
C GLU A 59 -16.01 10.45 -34.87
N ASP A 60 -16.55 11.45 -34.18
CA ASP A 60 -16.69 12.82 -34.66
C ASP A 60 -15.61 13.69 -34.00
N SER A 61 -14.90 14.44 -34.85
CA SER A 61 -14.25 15.73 -34.60
C SER A 61 -13.15 15.85 -33.51
N GLN A 62 -11.92 16.14 -33.96
CA GLN A 62 -11.31 17.48 -33.83
C GLN A 62 -9.88 17.57 -34.43
N GLU A 63 -9.84 18.21 -35.61
CA GLU A 63 -8.94 19.31 -35.99
C GLU A 63 -7.66 19.58 -35.17
N SER A 64 -6.49 19.38 -35.78
CA SER A 64 -5.46 20.43 -35.89
C SER A 64 -4.40 20.06 -36.93
N GLN A 65 -4.09 21.07 -37.75
CA GLN A 65 -3.31 21.03 -38.97
C GLN A 65 -1.80 21.12 -38.70
N GLY A 66 -0.99 20.60 -39.63
CA GLY A 66 0.20 21.32 -40.07
C GLY A 66 1.55 20.59 -40.01
N GLU A 67 1.76 19.60 -40.87
CA GLU A 67 3.08 19.36 -41.47
C GLU A 67 2.96 19.55 -42.99
N SER A 68 3.79 20.40 -43.57
CA SER A 68 4.24 20.24 -44.96
C SER A 68 5.52 21.05 -45.20
N GLN A 69 6.54 20.29 -45.57
CA GLN A 69 7.77 20.75 -46.20
C GLN A 69 7.46 21.33 -47.59
N HIS A 70 8.10 22.43 -47.96
CA HIS A 70 8.59 22.58 -49.34
C HIS A 70 9.70 23.64 -49.44
N ASP A 71 10.77 23.17 -50.07
CA ASP A 71 11.59 23.82 -51.09
C ASP A 71 12.61 24.94 -50.82
N ARG A 72 13.76 24.68 -51.46
CA ARG A 72 14.90 25.54 -51.70
C ARG A 72 14.51 26.68 -52.63
N ARG A 73 14.97 27.90 -52.34
CA ARG A 73 15.50 28.83 -53.33
C ARG A 73 16.59 29.68 -52.70
N GLN A 74 17.75 29.67 -53.37
CA GLN A 74 18.85 30.60 -53.18
C GLN A 74 18.44 31.94 -53.78
N ASP A 75 18.68 33.03 -53.07
CA ASP A 75 18.89 34.34 -53.69
C ASP A 75 19.87 35.14 -52.83
N GLU A 76 20.96 35.56 -53.49
CA GLU A 76 21.98 36.48 -53.01
C GLU A 76 21.34 37.82 -52.59
N VAL A 77 21.64 38.30 -51.39
CA VAL A 77 21.49 39.72 -51.06
C VAL A 77 22.80 40.28 -50.53
N ARG A 78 23.23 41.29 -51.28
CA ARG A 78 24.44 42.09 -51.23
C ARG A 78 24.62 42.81 -49.88
N VAL A 79 25.79 42.68 -49.31
CA VAL A 79 26.27 43.43 -48.12
C VAL A 79 26.55 44.89 -48.52
N PRO A 80 26.08 45.89 -47.77
CA PRO A 80 26.66 47.22 -47.78
C PRO A 80 27.67 47.37 -46.64
N ASP A 81 28.91 47.67 -47.00
CA ASP A 81 29.99 48.07 -46.09
C ASP A 81 29.57 49.25 -45.22
N THR A 82 29.58 49.06 -43.91
CA THR A 82 29.50 50.15 -42.93
C THR A 82 30.76 50.13 -42.05
N PRO A 83 31.49 51.25 -41.90
CA PRO A 83 32.73 51.29 -41.12
C PRO A 83 32.49 51.02 -39.62
N PRO A 84 33.44 50.39 -38.90
CA PRO A 84 33.27 50.06 -37.50
C PRO A 84 33.31 51.32 -36.62
N GLN A 85 32.27 51.53 -35.82
CA GLN A 85 32.26 52.53 -34.76
C GLN A 85 33.10 52.06 -33.54
N PRO A 86 33.75 52.98 -32.81
CA PRO A 86 34.53 52.66 -31.61
C PRO A 86 33.63 52.19 -30.44
N PRO A 87 34.16 51.36 -29.52
CA PRO A 87 33.36 50.70 -28.49
C PRO A 87 32.80 51.71 -27.49
N GLN A 88 31.47 51.81 -27.42
CA GLN A 88 30.78 52.48 -26.33
C GLN A 88 30.97 51.67 -25.04
N ARG A 89 31.43 52.33 -23.97
CA ARG A 89 31.44 51.75 -22.62
C ARG A 89 30.01 51.56 -22.17
N ASN A 90 29.58 50.31 -21.99
CA ASN A 90 28.33 50.01 -21.30
C ASN A 90 28.36 50.59 -19.88
N PRO A 91 27.27 51.21 -19.39
CA PRO A 91 27.15 51.58 -17.98
C PRO A 91 27.21 50.33 -17.10
N PRO A 92 27.72 50.43 -15.86
CA PRO A 92 27.78 49.30 -14.95
C PRO A 92 26.36 48.78 -14.65
N PRO A 93 26.22 47.45 -14.44
CA PRO A 93 24.93 46.85 -14.14
C PRO A 93 24.31 47.46 -12.87
N PRO A 94 22.97 47.60 -12.81
CA PRO A 94 22.29 48.11 -11.63
C PRO A 94 22.63 47.24 -10.43
N GLN A 95 23.03 47.88 -9.33
CA GLN A 95 23.28 47.18 -8.08
C GLN A 95 21.98 46.52 -7.60
N PRO A 96 22.04 45.29 -7.06
CA PRO A 96 20.87 44.63 -6.50
C PRO A 96 20.29 45.50 -5.36
N PRO A 97 18.95 45.56 -5.23
CA PRO A 97 18.32 46.37 -4.20
C PRO A 97 18.84 45.95 -2.82
N GLN A 98 19.36 46.92 -2.08
CA GLN A 98 19.74 46.72 -0.68
C GLN A 98 18.47 46.42 0.11
N LEU A 99 18.34 45.20 0.61
CA LEU A 99 17.27 44.81 1.52
C LEU A 99 17.48 45.58 2.83
N ASP A 100 16.47 46.37 3.18
CA ASP A 100 16.41 47.12 4.43
C ASP A 100 16.44 46.14 5.62
N PRO A 101 17.41 46.21 6.55
CA PRO A 101 17.54 45.27 7.66
C PRO A 101 16.39 45.37 8.69
N ASN A 102 15.46 46.30 8.51
CA ASN A 102 14.34 46.55 9.42
C ASN A 102 12.96 46.14 8.85
N VAL A 103 12.90 45.27 7.84
CA VAL A 103 11.64 44.57 7.50
C VAL A 103 11.40 43.47 8.54
N VAL A 104 10.85 43.91 9.67
CA VAL A 104 10.03 43.20 10.65
C VAL A 104 9.93 41.69 10.42
N GLU A 105 10.72 40.95 11.20
CA GLU A 105 10.52 39.55 11.56
C GLU A 105 9.11 39.35 12.15
N ASN A 106 8.08 39.18 11.32
CA ASN A 106 6.78 38.71 11.84
C ASN A 106 5.91 37.96 10.83
N GLU A 107 6.51 37.43 9.77
CA GLU A 107 5.91 36.36 8.96
C GLU A 107 6.66 35.07 9.31
N ARG A 108 6.45 34.55 10.53
CA ARG A 108 6.61 33.11 10.70
C ARG A 108 5.56 32.51 9.78
N ASP A 109 5.99 31.97 8.64
CA ASP A 109 5.20 31.14 7.76
C ASP A 109 4.23 30.31 8.62
N ILE A 110 2.96 30.72 8.64
CA ILE A 110 1.94 30.03 9.42
C ILE A 110 1.67 28.74 8.66
N PHE A 111 2.51 27.73 8.90
CA PHE A 111 2.33 26.42 8.33
C PHE A 111 0.95 25.92 8.76
N THR A 112 0.05 25.82 7.78
CA THR A 112 -1.27 25.25 7.96
C THR A 112 -1.35 23.96 7.18
N TRP A 113 -1.80 22.90 7.85
CA TRP A 113 -2.08 21.63 7.18
C TRP A 113 -3.51 21.22 7.48
N LYS A 114 -4.29 21.09 6.41
CA LYS A 114 -5.75 20.96 6.47
C LYS A 114 -6.45 22.07 7.28
N GLY A 115 -5.95 23.31 7.24
CA GLY A 115 -6.58 24.45 7.93
C GLY A 115 -6.39 24.49 9.46
N LEU A 116 -5.59 23.58 10.03
CA LEU A 116 -5.12 23.65 11.41
C LEU A 116 -3.76 24.37 11.48
N THR A 117 -3.46 25.01 12.60
CA THR A 117 -2.13 25.58 12.85
C THR A 117 -1.09 24.49 13.06
N ALA A 118 0.18 24.76 12.77
CA ALA A 118 1.27 23.83 12.98
C ALA A 118 1.23 23.18 14.38
N GLU A 119 1.09 23.98 15.44
CA GLU A 119 1.07 23.49 16.82
C GLU A 119 -0.10 22.53 17.10
N ALA A 120 -1.30 22.87 16.64
CA ALA A 120 -2.49 22.05 16.83
C ALA A 120 -2.31 20.68 16.16
N ILE A 121 -1.74 20.65 14.96
CA ILE A 121 -1.50 19.42 14.19
C ILE A 121 -0.43 18.57 14.87
N MET A 122 0.68 19.18 15.28
CA MET A 122 1.78 18.45 15.93
C MET A 122 1.30 17.74 17.20
N ARG A 123 0.47 18.44 18.00
CA ARG A 123 -0.17 17.88 19.19
C ARG A 123 -1.14 16.75 18.84
N TRP A 124 -2.04 16.99 17.88
CA TRP A 124 -3.02 16.00 17.45
C TRP A 124 -2.35 14.74 16.90
N VAL A 125 -1.39 14.88 15.98
CA VAL A 125 -0.64 13.77 15.37
C VAL A 125 0.12 12.97 16.43
N SER A 126 0.81 13.63 17.35
CA SER A 126 1.61 12.93 18.35
C SER A 126 0.73 12.15 19.33
N ASN A 127 -0.36 12.75 19.81
CA ASN A 127 -1.30 12.08 20.71
C ASN A 127 -2.00 10.90 20.03
N THR A 128 -2.48 11.14 18.81
CA THR A 128 -3.21 10.13 18.02
C THR A 128 -2.29 8.97 17.64
N TYR A 129 -1.03 9.24 17.29
CA TYR A 129 -0.07 8.21 16.96
C TYR A 129 0.20 7.29 18.16
N LEU A 130 0.48 7.85 19.34
CA LEU A 130 0.71 7.07 20.55
C LEU A 130 -0.50 6.21 20.92
N GLU A 131 -1.71 6.77 20.78
CA GLU A 131 -2.94 6.04 21.03
C GLU A 131 -3.11 4.86 20.04
N ILE A 132 -2.99 5.12 18.74
CA ILE A 132 -3.21 4.14 17.68
C ILE A 132 -2.20 3.00 17.73
N VAL A 133 -0.92 3.30 18.01
CA VAL A 133 0.14 2.30 18.13
C VAL A 133 -0.11 1.37 19.31
N GLY A 134 -0.73 1.87 20.39
CA GLY A 134 -1.11 1.07 21.55
C GLY A 134 -2.27 0.10 21.32
N TRP A 135 -2.95 0.16 20.17
CA TRP A 135 -4.08 -0.72 19.89
C TRP A 135 -3.64 -2.15 19.56
N SER A 136 -3.88 -3.06 20.51
CA SER A 136 -3.58 -4.50 20.40
C SER A 136 -4.46 -5.26 19.41
N ALA A 137 -5.64 -4.73 19.04
CA ALA A 137 -6.53 -5.43 18.13
C ALA A 137 -6.11 -5.23 16.66
N HIS A 138 -5.77 -6.35 16.01
CA HIS A 138 -5.51 -6.40 14.57
C HIS A 138 -6.83 -6.61 13.80
N ASN A 139 -7.55 -5.51 13.54
CA ASN A 139 -8.81 -5.55 12.83
C ASN A 139 -8.79 -4.77 11.51
N LEU A 140 -7.75 -5.03 10.70
CA LEU A 140 -7.59 -4.39 9.41
C LEU A 140 -8.06 -5.29 8.28
N PHE A 141 -8.82 -4.74 7.33
CA PHE A 141 -9.15 -5.41 6.07
C PHE A 141 -8.20 -4.99 4.94
N GLU A 142 -8.10 -5.83 3.92
CA GLU A 142 -7.32 -5.51 2.72
C GLU A 142 -7.95 -4.33 1.96
N PRO A 143 -7.17 -3.31 1.60
CA PRO A 143 -7.71 -2.14 0.92
C PRO A 143 -8.51 -2.51 -0.33
N PRO A 144 -9.81 -2.14 -0.42
CA PRO A 144 -10.62 -2.47 -1.57
C PRO A 144 -10.17 -1.66 -2.78
N LYS A 145 -10.34 -2.24 -3.97
CA LYS A 145 -10.08 -1.55 -5.24
C LYS A 145 -11.21 -0.56 -5.53
N CYS A 146 -11.10 0.67 -5.03
CA CYS A 146 -12.06 1.74 -5.27
C CYS A 146 -11.38 3.12 -5.29
N ALA A 147 -12.07 4.13 -5.81
CA ALA A 147 -11.57 5.49 -5.92
C ALA A 147 -11.13 6.08 -4.56
N ALA A 148 -11.86 5.77 -3.48
CA ALA A 148 -11.52 6.24 -2.14
C ALA A 148 -10.16 5.69 -1.65
N THR A 149 -9.89 4.39 -1.86
CA THR A 149 -8.59 3.79 -1.55
C THR A 149 -7.47 4.45 -2.36
N THR A 150 -7.71 4.75 -3.63
CA THR A 150 -6.73 5.46 -4.47
C THR A 150 -6.40 6.85 -3.92
N LYS A 151 -7.39 7.57 -3.37
CA LYS A 151 -7.15 8.86 -2.70
C LYS A 151 -6.25 8.69 -1.48
N ILE A 152 -6.51 7.70 -0.62
CA ILE A 152 -5.65 7.41 0.54
C ILE A 152 -4.23 7.03 0.10
N ALA A 153 -4.10 6.21 -0.94
CA ALA A 153 -2.80 5.82 -1.46
C ALA A 153 -2.00 7.04 -1.94
N LYS A 154 -2.65 8.00 -2.60
CA LYS A 154 -2.01 9.28 -2.99
C LYS A 154 -1.57 10.09 -1.76
N GLU A 155 -2.41 10.18 -0.73
CA GLU A 155 -2.06 10.86 0.54
C GLU A 155 -0.84 10.20 1.20
N MET A 156 -0.81 8.86 1.25
CA MET A 156 0.34 8.10 1.77
C MET A 156 1.63 8.41 0.99
N VAL A 157 1.55 8.48 -0.35
CA VAL A 157 2.70 8.85 -1.19
C VAL A 157 3.16 10.28 -0.91
N ILE A 158 2.23 11.24 -0.79
CA ILE A 158 2.56 12.64 -0.46
C ILE A 158 3.29 12.71 0.88
N LEU A 159 2.80 12.00 1.91
CA LEU A 159 3.44 11.95 3.23
C LEU A 159 4.85 11.34 3.18
N LEU A 160 5.04 10.29 2.38
CA LEU A 160 6.37 9.71 2.17
C LEU A 160 7.31 10.68 1.46
N ILE A 161 6.83 11.40 0.43
CA ILE A 161 7.64 12.41 -0.25
C ILE A 161 8.05 13.52 0.71
N GLN A 162 7.11 14.00 1.55
CA GLN A 162 7.40 15.00 2.58
C GLN A 162 8.46 14.53 3.57
N TYR A 163 8.41 13.24 3.95
CA TYR A 163 9.44 12.63 4.80
C TYR A 163 10.79 12.51 4.09
N ILE A 164 10.81 12.04 2.83
CA ILE A 164 12.04 11.84 2.04
C ILE A 164 12.74 13.17 1.74
N GLN A 165 11.96 14.22 1.51
CA GLN A 165 12.46 15.57 1.24
C GLN A 165 12.90 16.31 2.52
N ASP A 166 12.83 15.67 3.68
CA ASP A 166 13.19 16.22 4.99
C ASP A 166 12.55 17.60 5.25
N THR A 167 11.27 17.74 4.90
CA THR A 167 10.56 18.99 5.15
C THR A 167 10.38 19.19 6.67
N PRO A 168 10.10 20.41 7.16
CA PRO A 168 9.79 20.62 8.58
C PRO A 168 8.64 19.75 9.11
N PHE A 169 7.81 19.21 8.21
CA PHE A 169 6.72 18.30 8.53
C PHE A 169 7.12 16.82 8.55
N ALA A 170 8.31 16.44 8.10
CA ALA A 170 8.80 15.07 7.98
C ALA A 170 8.53 14.16 9.22
N PRO A 171 8.89 14.54 10.46
CA PRO A 171 8.65 13.69 11.63
C PRO A 171 7.15 13.44 11.91
N HIS A 172 6.29 14.35 11.46
CA HIS A 172 4.83 14.23 11.59
C HIS A 172 4.24 13.46 10.40
N ALA A 173 4.78 13.66 9.21
CA ALA A 173 4.35 12.97 7.99
C ALA A 173 4.46 11.46 8.15
N LEU A 174 5.57 10.97 8.70
CA LEU A 174 5.77 9.54 8.93
C LEU A 174 4.83 8.97 10.00
N LYS A 175 4.58 9.72 11.09
CA LYS A 175 3.58 9.34 12.09
C LYS A 175 2.20 9.19 11.44
N ILE A 176 1.78 10.16 10.63
CA ILE A 176 0.50 10.10 9.90
C ILE A 176 0.47 8.89 8.99
N PHE A 177 1.51 8.65 8.21
CA PHE A 177 1.61 7.49 7.33
C PHE A 177 1.29 6.18 8.06
N PHE A 178 1.85 5.96 9.25
CA PHE A 178 1.59 4.76 10.06
C PHE A 178 0.19 4.75 10.69
N MET A 179 -0.42 5.90 10.95
CA MET A 179 -1.80 5.99 11.45
C MET A 179 -2.84 5.65 10.38
N LEU A 180 -2.60 6.02 9.11
CA LEU A 180 -3.60 5.91 8.04
C LEU A 180 -4.23 4.51 7.92
N PRO A 181 -3.48 3.39 7.90
CA PRO A 181 -4.11 2.07 7.81
C PRO A 181 -5.12 1.81 8.93
N LYS A 182 -4.81 2.24 10.16
CA LYS A 182 -5.65 2.11 11.33
C LYS A 182 -6.79 3.12 11.38
N LEU A 183 -6.73 4.24 10.66
CA LEU A 183 -7.88 5.14 10.53
C LEU A 183 -8.85 4.66 9.46
N PHE A 184 -8.35 4.20 8.31
CA PHE A 184 -9.18 3.96 7.14
C PHE A 184 -9.62 2.51 6.95
N PHE A 185 -8.80 1.51 7.33
CA PHE A 185 -9.02 0.12 6.96
C PHE A 185 -9.49 -0.78 8.12
N GLN A 186 -10.08 -0.21 9.17
CA GLN A 186 -10.67 -1.00 10.26
C GLN A 186 -12.02 -1.62 9.88
N ARG A 187 -12.20 -2.93 10.11
CA ARG A 187 -13.52 -3.56 9.93
C ARG A 187 -14.50 -3.03 10.97
N THR A 188 -15.70 -2.65 10.56
CA THR A 188 -16.72 -2.17 11.51
C THR A 188 -17.31 -3.28 12.37
N TYR A 189 -17.28 -4.53 11.89
CA TYR A 189 -17.72 -5.73 12.59
C TYR A 189 -17.04 -7.00 12.01
N ASN A 190 -17.28 -8.16 12.63
CA ASN A 190 -16.71 -9.44 12.16
C ASN A 190 -17.37 -9.92 10.86
N ARG A 191 -16.57 -10.35 9.87
CA ARG A 191 -17.04 -10.87 8.57
C ARG A 191 -17.77 -9.84 7.70
N THR A 192 -17.23 -8.62 7.60
CA THR A 192 -17.76 -7.57 6.70
C THR A 192 -17.66 -7.96 5.23
N LYS A 193 -18.70 -7.65 4.45
CA LYS A 193 -18.69 -7.77 2.98
C LYS A 193 -17.82 -6.69 2.36
N THR A 194 -17.24 -6.97 1.19
CA THR A 194 -16.40 -6.01 0.46
C THR A 194 -17.13 -4.70 0.14
N SER A 195 -18.41 -4.77 -0.25
CA SER A 195 -19.23 -3.58 -0.54
C SER A 195 -19.40 -2.66 0.67
N GLU A 196 -19.48 -3.24 1.87
CA GLU A 196 -19.58 -2.47 3.11
C GLU A 196 -18.25 -1.87 3.53
N ASN A 197 -17.16 -2.61 3.33
CA ASN A 197 -15.81 -2.07 3.50
C ASN A 197 -15.59 -0.86 2.56
N VAL A 198 -16.04 -0.94 1.29
CA VAL A 198 -15.96 0.19 0.35
C VAL A 198 -16.74 1.40 0.89
N LYS A 199 -17.98 1.21 1.33
CA LYS A 199 -18.80 2.31 1.92
C LYS A 199 -18.12 2.94 3.13
N ALA A 200 -17.52 2.12 4.01
CA ALA A 200 -16.81 2.61 5.17
C ALA A 200 -15.56 3.42 4.80
N VAL A 201 -14.73 2.93 3.86
CA VAL A 201 -13.55 3.66 3.39
C VAL A 201 -13.96 4.99 2.76
N THR A 202 -14.97 5.00 1.87
CA THR A 202 -15.43 6.24 1.23
C THR A 202 -15.85 7.28 2.26
N ARG A 203 -16.70 6.91 3.23
CA ARG A 203 -17.13 7.84 4.29
C ARG A 203 -15.95 8.38 5.10
N ARG A 204 -14.98 7.53 5.46
CA ARG A 204 -13.77 7.95 6.20
C ARG A 204 -12.90 8.90 5.40
N VAL A 205 -12.76 8.66 4.09
CA VAL A 205 -12.05 9.58 3.18
C VAL A 205 -12.75 10.93 3.10
N ASP A 206 -14.08 10.95 3.08
CA ASP A 206 -14.81 12.22 3.09
C ASP A 206 -14.57 13.01 4.39
N LEU A 207 -14.56 12.34 5.55
CA LEU A 207 -14.18 12.97 6.83
C LEU A 207 -12.75 13.55 6.80
N TRP A 208 -11.81 12.79 6.21
CA TRP A 208 -10.43 13.25 6.06
C TRP A 208 -10.28 14.47 5.15
N LEU A 209 -11.00 14.48 4.02
CA LEU A 209 -10.94 15.58 3.05
C LEU A 209 -11.65 16.83 3.56
N THR A 210 -12.70 16.67 4.37
CA THR A 210 -13.45 17.78 5.00
C THR A 210 -12.84 18.25 6.33
N ASN A 211 -11.64 17.77 6.68
CA ASN A 211 -10.92 18.11 7.90
C ASN A 211 -11.67 17.77 9.22
N LYS A 212 -12.55 16.76 9.19
CA LYS A 212 -13.24 16.24 10.37
C LYS A 212 -12.42 15.14 11.04
N LEU A 213 -11.21 15.50 11.48
CA LEU A 213 -10.21 14.55 11.99
C LEU A 213 -10.64 13.89 13.30
N ASP A 214 -11.30 14.64 14.18
CA ASP A 214 -11.79 14.12 15.46
C ASP A 214 -12.93 13.13 15.27
N GLU A 215 -13.89 13.41 14.37
CA GLU A 215 -14.96 12.45 14.01
C GLU A 215 -14.38 11.15 13.45
N LEU A 216 -13.33 11.24 12.61
CA LEU A 216 -12.63 10.08 12.06
C LEU A 216 -11.96 9.26 13.17
N LEU A 217 -11.32 9.92 14.14
CA LEU A 217 -10.65 9.27 15.26
C LEU A 217 -11.66 8.66 16.26
N GLU A 218 -12.77 9.34 16.54
CA GLU A 218 -13.84 8.83 17.38
C GLU A 218 -14.46 7.56 16.81
N GLU A 219 -14.69 7.51 15.49
CA GLU A 219 -15.13 6.28 14.84
C GLU A 219 -14.12 5.15 15.04
N ALA A 220 -12.83 5.44 14.80
CA ALA A 220 -11.76 4.48 14.95
C ALA A 220 -11.69 3.92 16.38
N ARG A 221 -11.82 4.78 17.39
CA ARG A 221 -11.92 4.42 18.82
C ARG A 221 -13.14 3.56 19.11
N ALA A 222 -14.31 3.92 18.57
CA ALA A 222 -15.55 3.19 18.78
C ALA A 222 -15.48 1.76 18.23
N ILE A 223 -14.71 1.53 17.16
CA ILE A 223 -14.44 0.18 16.64
C ILE A 223 -13.52 -0.57 17.58
N GLN A 224 -12.39 0.02 17.99
CA GLN A 224 -11.42 -0.61 18.89
C GLN A 224 -12.03 -1.01 20.24
N LYS A 225 -12.86 -0.14 20.82
CA LYS A 225 -13.59 -0.41 22.06
C LYS A 225 -14.57 -1.59 21.95
N ARG A 226 -15.09 -1.87 20.75
CA ARG A 226 -15.97 -3.04 20.52
C ARG A 226 -15.17 -4.34 20.40
N LEU A 227 -13.96 -4.29 19.83
CA LEU A 227 -13.11 -5.47 19.63
C LEU A 227 -12.47 -6.00 20.92
N THR A 228 -12.14 -5.12 21.86
CA THR A 228 -11.56 -5.50 23.16
C THR A 228 -12.57 -6.19 24.08
N ARG A 229 -13.87 -6.18 23.74
CA ARG A 229 -14.96 -6.76 24.54
C ARG A 229 -15.35 -8.18 24.12
N LEU A 230 -14.41 -9.12 24.07
CA LEU A 230 -14.77 -10.55 24.15
C LEU A 230 -14.77 -10.93 25.64
N PRO A 231 -15.94 -11.14 26.27
CA PRO A 231 -16.02 -11.54 27.67
C PRO A 231 -15.26 -12.85 27.88
N LEU A 232 -14.56 -12.97 29.00
CA LEU A 232 -13.87 -14.21 29.40
C LEU A 232 -14.79 -15.43 29.31
N ASN A 233 -16.06 -15.26 29.68
CA ASN A 233 -17.09 -16.29 29.57
C ASN A 233 -17.33 -16.78 28.14
N GLN A 234 -17.27 -15.90 27.15
CA GLN A 234 -17.44 -16.27 25.74
C GLN A 234 -16.19 -17.02 25.22
N LYS A 235 -15.00 -16.73 25.76
CA LYS A 235 -13.79 -17.54 25.47
C LYS A 235 -13.94 -18.96 26.03
N ASN A 236 -14.44 -19.11 27.26
CA ASN A 236 -14.64 -20.40 27.90
C ASN A 236 -15.76 -21.22 27.22
N GLU A 237 -16.86 -20.58 26.83
CA GLU A 237 -17.94 -21.22 26.09
C GLU A 237 -17.47 -21.71 24.70
N ASN A 238 -16.63 -20.91 24.02
CA ASN A 238 -16.02 -21.32 22.76
C ASN A 238 -15.02 -22.47 22.93
N LYS A 239 -14.26 -22.53 24.04
CA LYS A 239 -13.40 -23.69 24.37
C LYS A 239 -14.23 -24.96 24.56
N ALA A 240 -15.30 -24.88 25.35
CA ALA A 240 -16.21 -26.01 25.60
C ALA A 240 -16.87 -26.51 24.30
N ARG A 241 -17.32 -25.58 23.44
CA ARG A 241 -17.88 -25.91 22.13
C ARG A 241 -16.86 -26.56 21.20
N ASN A 242 -15.64 -26.02 21.11
CA ASN A 242 -14.56 -26.59 20.30
C ASN A 242 -14.15 -27.98 20.80
N PHE A 243 -14.11 -28.19 22.12
CA PHE A 243 -13.89 -29.51 22.71
C PHE A 243 -14.99 -30.49 22.29
N ALA A 244 -16.26 -30.13 22.47
CA ALA A 244 -17.40 -30.96 22.10
C ALA A 244 -17.43 -31.30 20.60
N ASP A 245 -17.10 -30.32 19.73
CA ASP A 245 -17.01 -30.53 18.29
C ASP A 245 -15.87 -31.50 17.93
N ARG A 246 -14.71 -31.41 18.58
CA ARG A 246 -13.58 -32.35 18.38
C ARG A 246 -13.88 -33.74 18.91
N MET A 247 -14.58 -33.85 20.05
CA MET A 247 -15.06 -35.13 20.58
C MET A 247 -16.07 -35.79 19.63
N ARG A 248 -17.04 -35.03 19.09
CA ARG A 248 -17.99 -35.53 18.08
C ARG A 248 -17.32 -35.99 16.78
N GLN A 249 -16.20 -35.37 16.40
CA GLN A 249 -15.40 -35.78 15.25
C GLN A 249 -14.44 -36.96 15.54
N GLY A 250 -14.44 -37.53 16.75
CA GLY A 250 -13.53 -38.60 17.16
C GLY A 250 -12.07 -38.16 17.35
N LYS A 251 -11.79 -36.85 17.33
CA LYS A 251 -10.43 -36.29 17.48
C LYS A 251 -10.09 -36.09 18.96
N VAL A 252 -10.13 -37.17 19.75
CA VAL A 252 -10.03 -37.13 21.22
C VAL A 252 -8.73 -36.50 21.71
N ALA A 253 -7.57 -36.89 21.16
CA ALA A 253 -6.29 -36.31 21.55
C ALA A 253 -6.20 -34.80 21.27
N SER A 254 -6.85 -34.35 20.20
CA SER A 254 -6.91 -32.94 19.80
C SER A 254 -7.90 -32.14 20.66
N ALA A 255 -8.95 -32.78 21.16
CA ALA A 255 -9.92 -32.21 22.10
C ALA A 255 -9.27 -32.00 23.47
N LEU A 256 -8.61 -33.03 24.01
CA LEU A 256 -7.90 -32.95 25.29
C LEU A 256 -6.81 -31.87 25.29
N ARG A 257 -6.03 -31.76 24.21
CA ARG A 257 -5.05 -30.67 24.05
C ARG A 257 -5.69 -29.28 24.11
N ALA A 258 -6.85 -29.09 23.48
CA ALA A 258 -7.52 -27.78 23.46
C ALA A 258 -8.08 -27.34 24.83
N VAL A 259 -8.28 -28.29 25.76
CA VAL A 259 -8.67 -28.00 27.15
C VAL A 259 -7.45 -27.84 28.05
N ASN A 260 -6.39 -28.62 27.78
CA ASN A 260 -5.12 -28.56 28.51
C ASN A 260 -4.18 -27.43 28.05
N GLU A 261 -4.55 -26.61 27.08
CA GLU A 261 -3.73 -25.47 26.60
C GLU A 261 -3.55 -24.35 27.66
N GLU A 262 -4.21 -24.43 28.83
CA GLU A 262 -3.80 -23.65 30.02
C GLU A 262 -2.47 -24.15 30.61
N GLU A 263 -2.02 -25.35 30.21
CA GLU A 263 -0.75 -25.99 30.55
C GLU A 263 0.07 -26.37 29.29
N THR A 264 -0.12 -25.69 28.15
CA THR A 264 0.95 -25.68 27.13
C THR A 264 2.10 -24.82 27.63
N GLY A 265 2.82 -25.40 28.60
CA GLY A 265 4.16 -25.01 28.96
C GLY A 265 4.98 -25.00 27.69
N GLY A 266 5.34 -23.79 27.24
CA GLY A 266 6.61 -23.63 26.58
C GLY A 266 7.69 -24.29 27.45
N VAL A 267 8.77 -24.74 26.81
CA VAL A 267 9.97 -25.19 27.54
C VAL A 267 10.23 -24.17 28.64
N LEU A 268 10.15 -24.63 29.90
CA LEU A 268 10.37 -23.78 31.07
C LEU A 268 11.74 -23.09 30.84
N PRO A 269 11.80 -21.75 30.86
CA PRO A 269 13.04 -21.04 30.52
C PRO A 269 14.15 -21.54 31.44
N LEU A 270 15.32 -21.83 30.85
CA LEU A 270 16.44 -22.43 31.56
C LEU A 270 17.04 -21.41 32.55
N THR A 271 16.42 -21.26 33.71
CA THR A 271 16.91 -20.43 34.82
C THR A 271 17.63 -21.29 35.84
N ARG A 272 18.34 -20.66 36.78
CA ARG A 272 19.11 -21.36 37.81
C ARG A 272 18.22 -22.31 38.63
N ASP A 273 16.98 -21.89 38.91
CA ASP A 273 16.01 -22.66 39.69
C ASP A 273 15.51 -23.89 38.92
N THR A 274 15.29 -23.77 37.62
CA THR A 274 14.86 -24.92 36.80
C THR A 274 15.97 -25.96 36.66
N ILE A 275 17.23 -25.52 36.59
CA ILE A 275 18.40 -26.41 36.57
C ILE A 275 18.52 -27.16 37.90
N LEU A 276 18.26 -26.51 39.04
CA LEU A 276 18.29 -27.16 40.35
C LEU A 276 17.20 -28.22 40.48
N GLN A 277 15.97 -27.90 40.07
CA GLN A 277 14.85 -28.85 40.09
C GLN A 277 15.08 -30.05 39.16
N LEU A 278 15.73 -29.85 38.01
CA LEU A 278 16.09 -30.94 37.10
C LEU A 278 17.13 -31.86 37.76
N LYS A 279 18.16 -31.30 38.41
CA LYS A 279 19.18 -32.08 39.12
C LYS A 279 18.61 -32.87 40.29
N GLU A 280 17.62 -32.33 40.99
CA GLU A 280 16.96 -33.03 42.11
C GLU A 280 16.14 -34.23 41.65
N LYS A 281 15.53 -34.15 40.46
CA LYS A 281 14.65 -35.21 39.93
C LYS A 281 15.36 -36.31 39.14
N HIS A 282 16.65 -36.15 38.84
CA HIS A 282 17.43 -37.16 38.15
C HIS A 282 18.36 -37.89 39.13
N PRO A 283 18.26 -39.23 39.28
CA PRO A 283 19.17 -39.97 40.13
C PRO A 283 20.61 -39.86 39.59
N PRO A 284 21.62 -39.89 40.48
CA PRO A 284 23.01 -39.89 40.06
C PRO A 284 23.30 -41.10 39.17
N PRO A 285 24.20 -40.97 38.19
CA PRO A 285 24.54 -42.06 37.29
C PRO A 285 25.02 -43.26 38.12
N SER A 286 24.35 -44.41 37.99
CA SER A 286 24.84 -45.66 38.57
C SER A 286 26.19 -45.98 37.97
N GLU A 287 27.21 -46.11 38.81
CA GLU A 287 28.49 -46.69 38.45
C GLU A 287 28.28 -48.17 38.09
N MET A 288 27.97 -48.42 36.82
CA MET A 288 28.08 -49.76 36.25
C MET A 288 29.58 -50.06 36.15
N GLY A 289 30.07 -50.80 37.14
CA GLY A 289 31.41 -51.37 37.15
C GLY A 289 31.68 -52.10 35.84
N GLY A 290 32.71 -51.65 35.13
CA GLY A 290 33.24 -52.34 33.97
C GLY A 290 33.97 -53.61 34.40
N PRO A 291 33.78 -54.73 33.68
CA PRO A 291 34.85 -55.70 33.49
C PRO A 291 35.84 -55.23 32.42
#